data_AF-A0A367UIP4-F1
#
_entry.id   AF-A0A367UIP4-F1
#
_cell.length_a   1.000
_cell.length_b   1.000
_cell.length_c   1.000
_cell.angle_alpha   90.00
_cell.angle_beta   90.00
_cell.angle_gamma   90.00
#
_symmetry.space_group_name_H-M   'P 1'
#
loop_
_entity.id
_entity.type
_entity.pdbx_description
1 polymer ?
#
loop_
_entity_poly.entity_id
_entity_poly.type
_entity_poly.pdbx_seq_one_letter_code
_entity_poly.pdbx_strand_id
1 'polypeptide(L)'
;MTKTTLTNQEVARNFAMARQAAEKGPVLITTNDQPSHVLLTYADYEQLVTNTSEPSLASLFYSPGAADVSFNPERIDIKFRSESFE
;
A
#
# COMPACT_ATOMS: atom_id res chain seq x y z
N MET A 1 -1.33 11.41 -15.35
CA MET A 1 -0.02 11.12 -14.73
C MET A 1 0.94 10.72 -15.82
N THR A 2 2.04 11.44 -16.00
CA THR A 2 3.01 11.16 -17.07
C THR A 2 4.07 10.23 -16.50
N LYS A 3 4.03 8.96 -16.88
CA LYS A 3 5.01 7.95 -16.47
C LYS A 3 6.24 8.08 -17.36
N THR A 4 7.38 8.38 -16.77
CA THR A 4 8.66 8.50 -17.50
C THR A 4 9.42 7.18 -17.38
N THR A 5 10.05 6.73 -18.46
CA THR A 5 10.92 5.55 -18.45
C THR A 5 12.32 5.99 -18.86
N LEU A 6 13.31 5.64 -18.04
CA LEU A 6 14.73 5.88 -18.29
C LEU A 6 15.49 4.56 -18.14
N THR A 7 16.58 4.43 -18.86
CA THR A 7 17.54 3.34 -18.65
C THR A 7 18.47 3.64 -17.48
N ASN A 8 19.07 2.61 -16.89
CA ASN A 8 20.11 2.78 -15.88
C ASN A 8 21.27 3.68 -16.35
N GLN A 9 21.60 3.66 -17.65
CA GLN A 9 22.64 4.52 -18.23
C GLN A 9 22.22 5.99 -18.29
N GLU A 10 20.97 6.29 -18.64
CA GLU A 10 20.45 7.66 -18.67
C GLU A 10 20.40 8.27 -17.27
N VAL A 11 19.99 7.49 -16.27
CA VAL A 11 19.98 7.91 -14.86
C VAL A 11 21.40 8.18 -14.36
N ALA A 12 22.37 7.31 -14.67
CA ALA A 12 23.76 7.51 -14.28
C ALA A 12 24.40 8.74 -14.95
N ARG A 13 24.04 9.04 -16.20
CA ARG A 13 24.52 10.24 -16.92
C ARG A 13 23.94 11.53 -16.35
N ASN A 14 22.65 11.53 -15.97
CA ASN A 14 21.99 12.73 -15.46
C ASN A 14 20.93 12.43 -14.40
N PHE A 15 21.40 12.20 -13.18
CA PHE A 15 20.52 11.93 -12.04
C PHE A 15 19.64 13.14 -11.68
N ALA A 16 20.09 14.37 -11.95
CA ALA A 16 19.30 15.58 -11.66
C ALA A 16 18.02 15.64 -12.51
N MET A 17 18.09 15.26 -13.79
CA MET A 17 16.92 15.14 -14.65
C MET A 17 15.95 14.07 -14.13
N ALA A 18 16.46 12.92 -13.69
CA ALA A 18 15.63 11.85 -13.14
C ALA A 18 14.86 12.31 -11.88
N ARG A 19 15.51 13.05 -10.98
CA ARG A 19 14.84 13.66 -9.82
C ARG A 19 13.76 14.66 -10.23
N GLN A 20 14.05 15.56 -11.16
CA GLN A 20 13.06 16.53 -11.65
C GLN A 20 11.87 15.85 -12.35
N ALA A 21 12.11 14.74 -13.04
CA ALA A 21 11.05 13.92 -13.61
C ALA A 21 10.21 13.24 -12.52
N ALA A 22 10.84 12.79 -11.43
CA ALA A 22 10.16 12.19 -10.28
C ALA A 22 9.16 13.15 -9.61
N GLU A 23 9.45 14.47 -9.59
CA GLU A 23 8.51 15.51 -9.12
C GLU A 23 7.19 15.56 -9.93
N LYS A 24 7.20 15.06 -11.17
CA LYS A 24 6.01 15.03 -12.05
C LYS A 24 5.29 13.68 -12.03
N GLY A 25 5.88 12.67 -11.39
CA GLY A 25 5.37 11.32 -11.33
C GLY A 25 6.46 10.25 -11.37
N PRO A 26 6.11 8.98 -11.17
CA PRO A 26 7.07 7.88 -11.06
C PRO A 26 7.94 7.73 -12.31
N VAL A 27 9.24 7.56 -12.08
CA VAL A 27 10.21 7.26 -13.13
C VAL A 27 10.60 5.79 -13.05
N LEU A 28 10.33 5.03 -14.12
CA LEU A 28 10.78 3.65 -14.25
C LEU A 28 12.21 3.62 -14.74
N ILE A 29 13.03 2.78 -14.09
CA ILE A 29 14.43 2.58 -14.44
C ILE A 29 14.59 1.18 -15.01
N THR A 30 15.00 1.07 -16.26
CA THR A 30 15.15 -0.22 -16.96
C THR A 30 16.60 -0.68 -17.03
N THR A 31 16.78 -2.01 -17.02
CA THR A 31 18.02 -2.72 -17.36
C THR A 31 17.68 -3.74 -18.43
N ASN A 32 18.39 -3.74 -19.57
CA ASN A 32 18.11 -4.64 -20.71
C ASN A 32 16.61 -4.64 -21.09
N ASP A 33 16.03 -3.45 -21.22
CA ASP A 33 14.61 -3.21 -21.55
C ASP A 33 13.58 -3.72 -20.53
N GLN A 34 14.01 -4.24 -19.39
CA GLN A 34 13.13 -4.68 -18.30
C GLN A 34 13.11 -3.67 -17.16
N PRO A 35 11.93 -3.30 -16.62
CA PRO A 35 11.84 -2.48 -15.41
C PRO A 35 12.59 -3.16 -14.27
N SER A 36 13.49 -2.40 -13.63
CA SER A 36 14.33 -2.91 -12.54
C SER A 36 14.08 -2.14 -11.24
N HIS A 37 13.88 -0.82 -11.33
CA HIS A 37 13.68 0.06 -10.19
C HIS A 37 12.67 1.15 -10.55
N VAL A 38 12.16 1.83 -9.53
CA VAL A 38 11.34 3.04 -9.68
C VAL A 38 11.92 4.12 -8.78
N LEU A 39 12.01 5.34 -9.30
CA LEU A 39 12.34 6.53 -8.52
C LEU A 39 11.06 7.33 -8.23
N LEU A 40 10.88 7.67 -6.96
CA LEU A 40 9.78 8.46 -6.42
C LEU A 40 10.34 9.62 -5.58
N THR A 41 9.55 10.68 -5.42
CA THR A 41 9.78 11.60 -4.30
C THR A 41 9.54 10.86 -2.98
N TYR A 42 10.14 11.36 -1.90
CA TYR A 42 9.90 10.74 -0.59
C TYR A 42 8.44 10.86 -0.16
N ALA A 43 7.77 11.96 -0.48
CA ALA A 43 6.36 12.16 -0.17
C ALA A 43 5.46 11.14 -0.90
N ASP A 44 5.72 10.87 -2.18
CA ASP A 44 4.99 9.85 -2.94
C ASP A 44 5.26 8.44 -2.41
N TYR A 45 6.51 8.16 -2.01
CA TYR A 45 6.86 6.90 -1.34
C TYR A 45 6.12 6.75 -0.02
N GLU A 46 6.10 7.79 0.83
CA GLU A 46 5.42 7.77 2.11
C GLU A 46 3.92 7.53 1.93
N GLN A 47 3.26 8.27 1.03
CA GLN A 47 1.86 8.04 0.69
C GLN A 47 1.59 6.62 0.19
N LEU A 48 2.47 6.08 -0.67
CA LEU A 48 2.35 4.71 -1.17
C LEU A 48 2.41 3.70 -0.03
N VAL A 49 3.39 3.84 0.88
CA VAL A 49 3.57 2.91 1.99
C VAL A 49 2.45 3.04 3.02
N THR A 50 1.99 4.27 3.32
CA THR A 50 0.85 4.49 4.20
C THR A 50 -0.43 3.88 3.65
N ASN A 51 -0.69 4.03 2.34
CA ASN A 51 -1.84 3.41 1.67
C ASN A 51 -1.72 1.90 1.49
N THR A 52 -0.52 1.34 1.69
CA THR A 52 -0.26 -0.11 1.64
C THR A 52 -0.33 -0.75 3.04
N SER A 53 -0.65 0.04 4.09
CA SER A 53 -0.93 -0.52 5.42
C SER A 53 -2.05 -1.56 5.29
N GLU A 54 -1.93 -2.68 6.01
CA GLU A 54 -2.99 -3.68 6.04
C GLU A 54 -4.33 -2.99 6.34
N PRO A 55 -5.41 -3.35 5.61
CA PRO A 55 -6.70 -2.73 5.84
C PRO A 55 -7.03 -2.85 7.32
N SER A 56 -7.39 -1.71 7.94
CA SER A 56 -7.77 -1.71 9.35
C SER A 56 -8.88 -2.75 9.57
N LEU A 57 -8.97 -3.34 10.77
CA LEU A 57 -10.09 -4.24 11.08
C LEU A 57 -11.44 -3.58 10.77
N ALA A 58 -11.58 -2.28 11.03
CA ALA A 58 -12.77 -1.53 10.67
C ALA A 58 -13.04 -1.53 9.16
N SER A 59 -12.02 -1.35 8.32
CA SER A 59 -12.12 -1.43 6.86
C SER A 59 -12.46 -2.85 6.38
N LEU A 60 -11.90 -3.88 7.02
CA LEU A 60 -12.17 -5.29 6.69
C LEU A 60 -13.61 -5.70 7.01
N PHE A 61 -14.16 -5.23 8.13
CA PHE A 61 -15.54 -5.50 8.54
C PHE A 61 -16.55 -4.48 8.02
N TYR A 62 -16.11 -3.48 7.25
CA TYR A 62 -17.00 -2.48 6.70
C TYR A 62 -17.87 -3.10 5.60
N SER A 63 -19.16 -3.20 5.86
CA SER A 63 -20.16 -3.68 4.92
C SER A 63 -21.30 -2.64 4.81
N PRO A 64 -21.39 -1.91 3.68
CA PRO A 64 -22.49 -0.99 3.43
C PRO A 64 -23.84 -1.72 3.49
N GLY A 65 -24.80 -1.18 4.23
CA GLY A 65 -26.11 -1.83 4.41
C GLY A 65 -26.12 -2.96 5.44
N ALA A 66 -25.02 -3.21 6.16
CA ALA A 66 -25.00 -4.16 7.27
C ALA A 66 -26.02 -3.84 8.38
N ALA A 67 -26.39 -2.56 8.54
CA ALA A 67 -27.43 -2.13 9.46
C ALA A 67 -28.82 -2.69 9.12
N ASP A 68 -29.07 -3.03 7.84
CA ASP A 68 -30.34 -3.58 7.36
C ASP A 68 -30.36 -5.12 7.41
N VAL A 69 -29.24 -5.76 7.79
CA VAL A 69 -29.17 -7.21 7.93
C VAL A 69 -29.83 -7.61 9.25
N SER A 70 -30.93 -8.38 9.16
CA SER A 70 -31.59 -8.96 10.32
C SER A 70 -30.66 -9.94 11.04
N PHE A 71 -30.01 -9.47 12.11
CA PHE A 71 -29.09 -10.25 12.92
C PHE A 71 -29.77 -10.74 14.19
N ASN A 72 -30.19 -12.01 14.19
CA ASN A 72 -30.77 -12.69 15.36
C ASN A 72 -29.96 -13.95 15.69
N PRO A 73 -28.73 -13.80 16.21
CA PRO A 73 -27.88 -14.94 16.55
C PRO A 73 -28.49 -15.73 17.70
N GLU A 74 -28.32 -17.05 17.68
CA GLU A 74 -28.69 -17.88 18.81
C GLU A 74 -27.79 -17.58 20.02
N ARG A 75 -28.37 -17.64 21.22
CA ARG A 75 -27.60 -17.54 22.45
C ARG A 75 -26.76 -18.79 22.60
N ILE A 76 -25.45 -18.63 22.50
CA ILE A 76 -24.51 -19.71 22.82
C ILE A 76 -24.32 -19.78 24.34
N ASP A 77 -24.33 -21.00 24.89
CA ASP A 77 -23.99 -21.25 26.29
C ASP A 77 -22.47 -21.29 26.43
N ILE A 78 -21.87 -20.16 26.81
CA ILE A 78 -20.42 -20.04 26.99
C ILE A 78 -20.05 -20.58 28.37
N LYS A 79 -19.44 -21.76 28.40
CA LYS A 79 -18.80 -22.29 29.62
C LYS A 79 -17.42 -21.68 29.77
N PHE A 80 -17.28 -20.77 30.73
CA PHE A 80 -15.98 -20.24 31.10
C PHE A 80 -15.15 -21.33 31.76
N ARG A 81 -13.97 -21.60 31.20
CA ARG A 81 -12.94 -22.38 31.87
C ARG A 81 -12.13 -21.41 32.72
N SER A 82 -12.28 -21.49 34.04
CA SER A 82 -11.37 -20.82 34.97
C SER A 82 -10.04 -21.57 34.98
N GLU A 83 -8.96 -20.89 34.62
CA GLU A 83 -7.60 -21.35 34.93
C GLU A 83 -7.12 -20.62 36.18
N SER A 84 -6.49 -21.36 37.10
CA SER A 84 -5.83 -20.76 38.25
C SER A 84 -4.55 -20.09 37.77
N PHE A 85 -4.42 -18.79 38.00
CA PHE A 85 -3.15 -18.09 37.87
C PHE A 85 -2.45 -18.15 39.24
N GLU A 86 -1.24 -18.72 39.30
CA GLU A 86 -0.32 -18.65 40.46
C GLU A 86 0.39 -17.29 40.54
#